data_AF-A0A2P2IBL1-F1
#
_entry.id   AF-A0A2P2IBL1-F1
#
_cell.length_a   1.000
_cell.length_b   1.000
_cell.length_c   1.000
_cell.angle_alpha   90.00
_cell.angle_beta   90.00
_cell.angle_gamma   90.00
#
_symmetry.space_group_name_H-M   'P 1'
#
loop_
_entity.id
_entity.type
_entity.pdbx_description
1 polymer ?
#
loop_
_entity_poly.entity_id
_entity_poly.type
_entity_poly.pdbx_seq_one_letter_code
_entity_poly.pdbx_strand_id
1 'polypeptide(L)'
;LDELIIRVVRVVQDSLANYDRGVPATSGATLYPVLNVMRTVSQYTTQHVDRLMGLLMKVLQRVTRDHIQPPQPDAQNQQLTECLILLMDLLKNRACVMTVEMRKVFIGNIMVGLIEKTPDVKVMKVINKTVGDWVRCKSAVNQAPSLREKSILLVKLMQYVEKRFPDDADMMAQFLNLVNFVYRDETLRTTELVSKLEVSFLTGLRSNQPLIRASFFQVFHESMPNKLHSRLLYIVCSQNWDNIGYHYWIKQCIQMLLITAQEKTPIQNSNTEIMLPSISSVLGWADPADRAVFSMLANIKEEEVEPNSANTSTDTHQEDIDMELSSSVSADAASNNLAGNKQNSAHSRLKVLNLLAAQWKFYMSANEIHTTNFLAAAAQLCHMDTSLAEWMWRQLFPRIWSILTERQQQSLSKEIPSFLASGSNINQKECHPSAIKTFVEALCLCQPSVPLKPALLKYLGKNHNLWHRMTMQLENLVMPSPAIAAATLKHDVPDPILTPQQDALFCLNDMYSQMKEEDLWAGLWQTHAHYHETKLGVTYEQHGFMEQAVSAYELGMSKMCAEMAVRTVPFRDNAEAKVWELHWIRCTKELNQWEMVK
;
A
#
# COMPACT_ATOMS: atom_id res chain seq x y z
N LEU A 1 -48.25 -31.70 -22.73
CA LEU A 1 -46.96 -31.08 -22.36
C LEU A 1 -46.34 -31.81 -21.16
N ASP A 2 -47.09 -31.99 -20.07
CA ASP A 2 -46.60 -32.68 -18.86
C ASP A 2 -46.15 -34.13 -19.10
N GLU A 3 -46.84 -34.89 -19.95
CA GLU A 3 -46.43 -36.26 -20.29
C GLU A 3 -45.10 -36.30 -21.06
N LEU A 4 -44.84 -35.29 -21.91
CA LEU A 4 -43.56 -35.12 -22.60
C LEU A 4 -42.45 -34.81 -21.58
N ILE A 5 -42.72 -33.91 -20.63
CA ILE A 5 -41.79 -33.55 -19.55
C ILE A 5 -41.45 -34.78 -18.70
N ILE A 6 -42.43 -35.61 -18.33
CA ILE A 6 -42.21 -36.84 -17.56
C ILE A 6 -41.36 -37.85 -18.32
N ARG A 7 -41.61 -38.05 -19.63
CA ARG A 7 -40.81 -38.95 -20.47
C ARG A 7 -39.38 -38.44 -20.65
N VAL A 8 -39.20 -37.13 -20.85
CA VAL A 8 -37.88 -36.49 -20.93
C VAL A 8 -37.12 -36.65 -19.63
N VAL A 9 -37.75 -36.43 -18.48
CA VAL A 9 -37.14 -36.61 -17.15
C VAL A 9 -36.72 -38.06 -16.92
N ARG A 10 -37.50 -39.05 -17.38
CA ARG A 10 -37.14 -40.47 -17.31
C ARG A 10 -35.91 -40.80 -18.18
N VAL A 11 -35.87 -40.29 -19.41
CA VAL A 11 -34.70 -40.45 -20.30
C VAL A 11 -33.44 -39.80 -19.71
N VAL A 12 -33.59 -38.62 -19.10
CA VAL A 12 -32.51 -37.94 -18.36
C VAL A 12 -32.06 -38.80 -17.17
N GLN A 13 -32.99 -39.36 -16.41
CA GLN A 13 -32.68 -40.22 -15.26
C GLN A 13 -31.91 -41.48 -15.66
N ASP A 14 -32.33 -42.15 -16.74
CA ASP A 14 -31.67 -43.34 -17.26
C ASP A 14 -30.27 -43.00 -17.81
N SER A 15 -30.13 -41.86 -18.49
CA SER A 15 -28.84 -41.37 -19.01
C SER A 15 -27.86 -41.02 -17.89
N LEU A 16 -28.33 -40.36 -16.81
CA LEU A 16 -27.52 -40.04 -15.63
C LEU A 16 -27.12 -41.31 -14.86
N ALA A 17 -28.04 -42.28 -14.73
CA ALA A 17 -27.74 -43.56 -14.08
C ALA A 17 -26.77 -44.44 -14.91
N ASN A 18 -26.79 -44.32 -16.23
CA ASN A 18 -25.82 -44.97 -17.12
C ASN A 18 -24.45 -44.29 -17.04
N TYR A 19 -24.40 -42.97 -16.92
CA TYR A 19 -23.15 -42.24 -16.67
C TYR A 19 -22.50 -42.66 -15.35
N ASP A 20 -23.29 -42.84 -14.29
CA ASP A 20 -22.79 -43.32 -12.98
C ASP A 20 -22.20 -44.74 -13.09
N ARG A 21 -22.79 -45.61 -13.92
CA ARG A 21 -22.36 -47.00 -14.13
C ARG A 21 -21.27 -47.21 -15.20
N GLY A 22 -21.06 -46.26 -16.10
CA GLY A 22 -20.17 -46.40 -17.27
C GLY A 22 -18.67 -46.25 -16.99
N VAL A 23 -17.81 -46.58 -17.97
CA VAL A 23 -16.33 -46.45 -17.95
C VAL A 23 -15.93 -45.00 -18.31
N PRO A 24 -14.87 -44.41 -17.71
CA PRO A 24 -14.57 -42.96 -17.75
C PRO A 24 -14.23 -42.31 -19.11
N ALA A 25 -13.95 -43.05 -20.19
CA ALA A 25 -13.27 -42.50 -21.37
C ALA A 25 -14.17 -41.91 -22.50
N THR A 26 -15.50 -42.06 -22.44
CA THR A 26 -16.43 -41.69 -23.54
C THR A 26 -17.60 -40.79 -23.11
N SER A 27 -17.56 -40.25 -21.90
CA SER A 27 -18.78 -39.90 -21.17
C SER A 27 -19.17 -38.42 -21.19
N GLY A 28 -18.25 -37.51 -21.51
CA GLY A 28 -18.53 -36.06 -21.54
C GLY A 28 -19.49 -35.62 -22.66
N ALA A 29 -19.34 -36.22 -23.85
CA ALA A 29 -20.11 -35.87 -25.04
C ALA A 29 -21.60 -36.27 -24.96
N THR A 30 -21.91 -37.35 -24.22
CA THR A 30 -23.29 -37.81 -24.01
C THR A 30 -23.98 -37.11 -22.83
N LEU A 31 -23.22 -36.62 -21.86
CA LEU A 31 -23.72 -35.93 -20.68
C LEU A 31 -24.17 -34.49 -21.00
N TYR A 32 -23.42 -33.77 -21.84
CA TYR A 32 -23.68 -32.35 -22.14
C TYR A 32 -25.08 -32.06 -22.71
N PRO A 33 -25.59 -32.79 -23.74
CA PRO A 33 -26.93 -32.56 -24.28
C PRO A 33 -28.02 -32.86 -23.26
N VAL A 34 -27.85 -33.92 -22.46
CA VAL A 34 -28.80 -34.34 -21.42
C VAL A 34 -28.93 -33.27 -20.34
N LEU A 35 -27.82 -32.66 -19.93
CA LEU A 35 -27.81 -31.56 -18.96
C LEU A 35 -28.44 -30.27 -19.51
N ASN A 36 -28.24 -29.96 -20.79
CA ASN A 36 -28.89 -28.81 -21.42
C ASN A 36 -30.41 -28.97 -21.53
N VAL A 37 -30.88 -30.17 -21.89
CA VAL A 37 -32.32 -30.50 -21.84
C VAL A 37 -32.83 -30.33 -20.40
N MET A 38 -32.10 -30.82 -19.40
CA MET A 38 -32.49 -30.66 -18.00
C MET A 38 -32.50 -29.19 -17.55
N ARG A 39 -31.58 -28.35 -18.02
CA ARG A 39 -31.57 -26.90 -17.78
C ARG A 39 -32.83 -26.23 -18.30
N THR A 40 -33.23 -26.53 -19.53
CA THR A 40 -34.49 -26.00 -20.08
C THR A 40 -35.70 -26.46 -19.26
N VAL A 41 -35.77 -27.74 -18.89
CA VAL A 41 -36.87 -28.28 -18.06
C VAL A 41 -36.91 -27.63 -16.67
N SER A 42 -35.75 -27.29 -16.09
CA SER A 42 -35.64 -26.66 -14.77
C SER A 42 -36.20 -25.23 -14.72
N GLN A 43 -36.26 -24.54 -15.86
CA GLN A 43 -36.85 -23.20 -15.98
C GLN A 43 -38.39 -23.23 -15.91
N TYR A 44 -39.01 -24.34 -16.32
CA TYR A 44 -40.46 -24.49 -16.38
C TYR A 44 -41.05 -25.33 -15.23
N THR A 45 -40.31 -26.34 -14.72
CA THR A 45 -40.80 -27.19 -13.62
C THR A 45 -39.70 -27.49 -12.59
N THR A 46 -39.84 -26.94 -11.39
CA THR A 46 -38.83 -27.05 -10.32
C THR A 46 -38.87 -28.37 -9.57
N GLN A 47 -40.06 -28.95 -9.39
CA GLN A 47 -40.30 -30.14 -8.55
C GLN A 47 -39.74 -31.46 -9.10
N HIS A 48 -39.62 -31.60 -10.43
CA HIS A 48 -39.10 -32.83 -11.05
C HIS A 48 -37.58 -32.96 -10.90
N VAL A 49 -36.87 -31.83 -10.89
CA VAL A 49 -35.42 -31.76 -10.65
C VAL A 49 -35.09 -32.13 -9.20
N ASP A 50 -35.92 -31.71 -8.25
CA ASP A 50 -35.72 -31.98 -6.82
C ASP A 50 -35.75 -33.48 -6.49
N ARG A 51 -36.53 -34.27 -7.24
CA ARG A 51 -36.57 -35.75 -7.12
C ARG A 51 -35.29 -36.44 -7.63
N LEU A 52 -34.52 -35.80 -8.50
CA LEU A 52 -33.29 -36.33 -9.10
C LEU A 52 -32.01 -35.88 -8.37
N MET A 53 -32.13 -35.11 -7.28
CA MET A 53 -30.99 -34.52 -6.56
C MET A 53 -29.95 -35.54 -6.11
N GLY A 54 -30.37 -36.73 -5.65
CA GLY A 54 -29.44 -37.79 -5.25
C GLY A 54 -28.57 -38.32 -6.40
N LEU A 55 -29.15 -38.46 -7.60
CA LEU A 55 -28.44 -38.88 -8.81
C LEU A 55 -27.53 -37.76 -9.33
N LEU A 56 -28.02 -36.51 -9.36
CA LEU A 56 -27.22 -35.35 -9.75
C LEU A 56 -25.99 -35.16 -8.86
N MET A 57 -26.12 -35.38 -7.55
CA MET A 57 -24.99 -35.29 -6.63
C MET A 57 -23.92 -36.35 -6.88
N LYS A 58 -24.30 -37.60 -7.20
CA LYS A 58 -23.35 -38.66 -7.56
C LYS A 58 -22.62 -38.34 -8.86
N VAL A 59 -23.38 -37.90 -9.87
CA VAL A 59 -22.81 -37.46 -11.16
C VAL A 59 -21.88 -36.27 -10.96
N LEU A 60 -22.26 -35.28 -10.15
CA LEU A 60 -21.40 -34.14 -9.82
C LEU A 60 -20.10 -34.56 -9.14
N GLN A 61 -20.15 -35.48 -8.15
CA GLN A 61 -18.95 -36.00 -7.50
C GLN A 61 -18.01 -36.68 -8.49
N ARG A 62 -18.57 -37.50 -9.38
CA ARG A 62 -17.83 -38.19 -10.42
C ARG A 62 -17.19 -37.20 -11.39
N VAL A 63 -17.96 -36.26 -11.95
CA VAL A 63 -17.46 -35.21 -12.86
C VAL A 63 -16.41 -34.34 -12.18
N THR A 64 -16.60 -33.98 -10.90
CA THR A 64 -15.62 -33.21 -10.13
C THR A 64 -14.31 -33.95 -9.98
N ARG A 65 -14.36 -35.25 -9.64
CA ARG A 65 -13.16 -36.09 -9.52
C ARG A 65 -12.46 -36.21 -10.87
N ASP A 66 -13.21 -36.48 -11.94
CA ASP A 66 -12.68 -36.68 -13.28
C ASP A 66 -12.10 -35.35 -13.86
N HIS A 67 -12.61 -34.18 -13.43
CA HIS A 67 -12.05 -32.85 -13.78
C HIS A 67 -10.79 -32.51 -12.96
N ILE A 68 -10.72 -32.91 -11.68
CA ILE A 68 -9.53 -32.69 -10.83
C ILE A 68 -8.40 -33.65 -11.20
N GLN A 69 -8.73 -34.89 -11.56
CA GLN A 69 -7.82 -35.94 -12.00
C GLN A 69 -8.21 -36.40 -13.41
N PRO A 70 -7.81 -35.68 -14.46
CA PRO A 70 -8.16 -36.04 -15.83
C PRO A 70 -7.53 -37.39 -16.21
N PRO A 71 -8.30 -38.34 -16.77
CA PRO A 71 -7.77 -39.63 -17.23
C PRO A 71 -6.94 -39.51 -18.52
N GLN A 72 -7.06 -38.42 -19.29
CA GLN A 72 -6.21 -38.08 -20.45
C GLN A 72 -6.01 -36.56 -20.59
N PRO A 73 -4.86 -36.07 -21.12
CA PRO A 73 -4.46 -34.67 -20.94
C PRO A 73 -5.21 -33.63 -21.80
N ASP A 74 -5.58 -33.90 -23.07
CA ASP A 74 -5.72 -32.78 -24.02
C ASP A 74 -7.03 -32.61 -24.81
N ALA A 75 -7.98 -33.57 -24.87
CA ALA A 75 -9.12 -33.45 -25.80
C ALA A 75 -10.54 -33.43 -25.19
N GLN A 76 -10.74 -33.90 -23.96
CA GLN A 76 -12.09 -34.02 -23.35
C GLN A 76 -12.34 -33.05 -22.18
N ASN A 77 -11.32 -32.29 -21.78
CA ASN A 77 -11.38 -31.48 -20.55
C ASN A 77 -12.39 -30.33 -20.68
N GLN A 78 -12.47 -29.67 -21.84
CA GLN A 78 -13.34 -28.51 -22.04
C GLN A 78 -14.85 -28.86 -21.98
N GLN A 79 -15.27 -29.99 -22.56
CA GLN A 79 -16.67 -30.45 -22.47
C GLN A 79 -17.04 -30.90 -21.05
N LEU A 80 -16.10 -31.51 -20.32
CA LEU A 80 -16.26 -31.85 -18.91
C LEU A 80 -16.40 -30.58 -18.04
N THR A 81 -15.60 -29.55 -18.31
CA THR A 81 -15.73 -28.24 -17.65
C THR A 81 -17.12 -27.63 -17.89
N GLU A 82 -17.60 -27.61 -19.14
CA GLU A 82 -18.92 -27.05 -19.43
C GLU A 82 -20.06 -27.87 -18.79
N CYS A 83 -19.95 -29.20 -18.75
CA CYS A 83 -20.87 -30.05 -18.00
C CYS A 83 -20.86 -29.73 -16.50
N LEU A 84 -19.69 -29.54 -15.90
CA LEU A 84 -19.53 -29.17 -14.50
C LEU A 84 -20.19 -27.81 -14.21
N ILE A 85 -19.99 -26.82 -15.09
CA ILE A 85 -20.60 -25.50 -14.98
C ILE A 85 -22.13 -25.59 -15.05
N LEU A 86 -22.67 -26.38 -15.98
CA LEU A 86 -24.11 -26.61 -16.10
C LEU A 86 -24.70 -27.30 -14.86
N LEU A 87 -24.02 -28.34 -14.35
CA LEU A 87 -24.41 -29.03 -13.12
C LEU A 87 -24.40 -28.08 -11.92
N MET A 88 -23.40 -27.23 -11.81
CA MET A 88 -23.32 -26.20 -10.77
C MET A 88 -24.45 -25.16 -10.89
N ASP A 89 -24.79 -24.72 -12.10
CA ASP A 89 -25.89 -23.77 -12.33
C ASP A 89 -27.26 -24.36 -11.97
N LEU A 90 -27.45 -25.66 -12.20
CA LEU A 90 -28.66 -26.40 -11.82
C LEU A 90 -28.79 -26.52 -10.29
N LEU A 91 -27.68 -26.77 -9.59
CA LEU A 91 -27.68 -27.06 -8.15
C LEU A 91 -27.63 -25.79 -7.30
N LYS A 92 -27.12 -24.65 -7.82
CA LYS A 92 -26.92 -23.43 -7.02
C LYS A 92 -28.18 -22.90 -6.34
N ASN A 93 -29.32 -22.96 -7.03
CA ASN A 93 -30.61 -22.45 -6.53
C ASN A 93 -31.36 -23.48 -5.66
N ARG A 94 -30.80 -24.68 -5.50
CA ARG A 94 -31.41 -25.80 -4.80
C ARG A 94 -30.71 -26.18 -3.51
N ALA A 95 -29.65 -25.45 -3.14
CA ALA A 95 -29.01 -25.60 -1.84
C ALA A 95 -30.03 -25.56 -0.68
N CYS A 96 -31.11 -24.78 -0.79
CA CYS A 96 -32.20 -24.75 0.18
C CYS A 96 -32.96 -26.07 0.36
N VAL A 97 -33.16 -26.83 -0.71
CA VAL A 97 -33.99 -28.05 -0.76
C VAL A 97 -33.18 -29.31 -0.42
N MET A 98 -31.84 -29.20 -0.40
CA MET A 98 -30.94 -30.31 -0.09
C MET A 98 -31.02 -30.73 1.38
N THR A 99 -30.91 -32.05 1.62
CA THR A 99 -30.71 -32.59 2.97
C THR A 99 -29.38 -32.10 3.55
N VAL A 100 -29.24 -32.16 4.88
CA VAL A 100 -28.05 -31.69 5.60
C VAL A 100 -26.80 -32.47 5.15
N GLU A 101 -26.90 -33.79 4.99
CA GLU A 101 -25.81 -34.65 4.51
C GLU A 101 -25.40 -34.31 3.08
N MET A 102 -26.38 -34.13 2.18
CA MET A 102 -26.10 -33.75 0.78
C MET A 102 -25.45 -32.38 0.68
N ARG A 103 -25.88 -31.42 1.51
CA ARG A 103 -25.30 -30.08 1.61
C ARG A 103 -23.87 -30.09 2.12
N LYS A 104 -23.58 -30.88 3.17
CA LYS A 104 -22.22 -31.06 3.70
C LYS A 104 -21.27 -31.61 2.64
N VAL A 105 -21.74 -32.57 1.85
CA VAL A 105 -20.98 -33.14 0.73
C VAL A 105 -20.79 -32.13 -0.41
N PHE A 106 -21.84 -31.40 -0.79
CA PHE A 106 -21.78 -30.40 -1.85
C PHE A 106 -20.87 -29.23 -1.51
N ILE A 107 -21.08 -28.60 -0.34
CA ILE A 107 -20.30 -27.44 0.08
C ILE A 107 -18.92 -27.86 0.59
N GLY A 108 -18.87 -28.83 1.49
CA GLY A 108 -17.65 -29.21 2.22
C GLY A 108 -16.67 -30.04 1.40
N ASN A 109 -17.14 -30.93 0.51
CA ASN A 109 -16.25 -31.79 -0.27
C ASN A 109 -16.11 -31.32 -1.71
N ILE A 110 -17.22 -31.03 -2.39
CA ILE A 110 -17.20 -30.71 -3.83
C ILE A 110 -16.76 -29.27 -4.05
N MET A 111 -17.46 -28.28 -3.48
CA MET A 111 -17.15 -26.86 -3.69
C MET A 111 -15.78 -26.49 -3.14
N VAL A 112 -15.45 -26.89 -1.90
CA VAL A 112 -14.11 -26.69 -1.35
C VAL A 112 -13.07 -27.45 -2.20
N GLY A 113 -13.30 -28.73 -2.53
CA GLY A 113 -12.36 -29.50 -3.35
C GLY A 113 -12.09 -28.88 -4.72
N LEU A 114 -13.13 -28.31 -5.35
CA LEU A 114 -12.99 -27.55 -6.59
C LEU A 114 -12.21 -26.25 -6.36
N ILE A 115 -12.51 -25.46 -5.32
CA ILE A 115 -11.74 -24.25 -5.00
C ILE A 115 -10.26 -24.58 -4.81
N GLU A 116 -9.97 -25.69 -4.13
CA GLU A 116 -8.61 -26.08 -3.80
C GLU A 116 -7.83 -26.61 -5.01
N LYS A 117 -8.46 -27.31 -5.97
CA LYS A 117 -7.75 -28.12 -6.98
C LYS A 117 -8.09 -27.82 -8.44
N THR A 118 -9.06 -26.96 -8.73
CA THR A 118 -9.48 -26.68 -10.11
C THR A 118 -8.37 -25.98 -10.91
N PRO A 119 -8.00 -26.47 -12.10
CA PRO A 119 -7.06 -25.81 -13.01
C PRO A 119 -7.73 -24.75 -13.92
N ASP A 120 -9.04 -24.86 -14.18
CA ASP A 120 -9.79 -23.97 -15.07
C ASP A 120 -10.36 -22.73 -14.34
N VAL A 121 -10.04 -21.55 -14.86
CA VAL A 121 -10.54 -20.26 -14.36
C VAL A 121 -12.05 -20.11 -14.52
N LYS A 122 -12.66 -20.69 -15.56
CA LYS A 122 -14.10 -20.55 -15.84
C LYS A 122 -14.93 -21.15 -14.71
N VAL A 123 -14.53 -22.31 -14.20
CA VAL A 123 -15.18 -22.98 -13.06
C VAL A 123 -15.05 -22.11 -11.81
N MET A 124 -13.86 -21.54 -11.58
CA MET A 124 -13.63 -20.65 -10.44
C MET A 124 -14.49 -19.37 -10.52
N LYS A 125 -14.65 -18.76 -11.71
CA LYS A 125 -15.55 -17.61 -11.94
C LYS A 125 -17.01 -17.97 -11.64
N VAL A 126 -17.46 -19.16 -12.04
CA VAL A 126 -18.83 -19.65 -11.75
C VAL A 126 -19.04 -19.92 -10.26
N ILE A 127 -18.06 -20.53 -9.59
CA ILE A 127 -18.08 -20.74 -8.15
C ILE A 127 -18.16 -19.39 -7.42
N ASN A 128 -17.31 -18.44 -7.77
CA ASN A 128 -17.30 -17.11 -7.16
C ASN A 128 -18.64 -16.38 -7.35
N LYS A 129 -19.21 -16.42 -8.56
CA LYS A 129 -20.55 -15.89 -8.84
C LYS A 129 -21.62 -16.56 -7.98
N THR A 130 -21.59 -17.88 -7.87
CA THR A 130 -22.55 -18.66 -7.09
C THR A 130 -22.47 -18.32 -5.60
N VAL A 131 -21.26 -18.25 -5.04
CA VAL A 131 -21.05 -17.81 -3.65
C VAL A 131 -21.50 -16.37 -3.47
N GLY A 132 -21.26 -15.50 -4.45
CA GLY A 132 -21.72 -14.12 -4.44
C GLY A 132 -23.24 -13.98 -4.40
N ASP A 133 -23.95 -14.76 -5.21
CA ASP A 133 -25.41 -14.80 -5.21
C ASP A 133 -25.95 -15.27 -3.84
N TRP A 134 -25.33 -16.28 -3.23
CA TRP A 134 -25.71 -16.75 -1.89
C TRP A 134 -25.43 -15.72 -0.77
N VAL A 135 -24.35 -14.95 -0.87
CA VAL A 135 -24.00 -13.90 0.10
C VAL A 135 -24.96 -12.71 -0.02
N ARG A 136 -25.35 -12.33 -1.25
CA ARG A 136 -26.26 -11.21 -1.51
C ARG A 136 -27.73 -11.52 -1.16
N CYS A 137 -28.11 -12.79 -1.11
CA CYS A 137 -29.49 -13.18 -0.82
C CYS A 137 -29.84 -12.94 0.66
N LYS A 138 -30.68 -11.93 0.92
CA LYS A 138 -31.15 -11.51 2.25
C LYS A 138 -32.39 -12.27 2.77
N SER A 139 -32.89 -13.26 2.02
CA SER A 139 -34.21 -13.85 2.31
C SER A 139 -34.19 -14.68 3.60
N ALA A 140 -35.04 -14.29 4.55
CA ALA A 140 -35.11 -14.83 5.91
C ALA A 140 -35.80 -16.22 6.02
N VAL A 141 -36.46 -16.68 4.95
CA VAL A 141 -37.20 -17.95 4.95
C VAL A 141 -36.35 -19.01 4.25
N ASN A 142 -35.73 -19.87 5.05
CA ASN A 142 -34.83 -20.97 4.70
C ASN A 142 -33.35 -20.59 4.46
N GLN A 143 -32.61 -20.41 5.55
CA GLN A 143 -31.17 -20.10 5.58
C GLN A 143 -30.30 -21.29 5.14
N ALA A 144 -30.18 -21.46 3.84
CA ALA A 144 -29.37 -22.49 3.24
C ALA A 144 -28.71 -21.93 1.97
N PRO A 145 -27.38 -21.74 1.92
CA PRO A 145 -26.37 -22.15 2.92
C PRO A 145 -26.35 -21.29 4.20
N SER A 146 -25.93 -21.92 5.30
CA SER A 146 -25.73 -21.24 6.60
C SER A 146 -24.59 -20.21 6.53
N LEU A 147 -24.58 -19.24 7.45
CA LEU A 147 -23.51 -18.25 7.55
C LEU A 147 -22.12 -18.91 7.70
N ARG A 148 -22.03 -20.00 8.47
CA ARG A 148 -20.81 -20.78 8.66
C ARG A 148 -20.30 -21.38 7.35
N GLU A 149 -21.18 -21.98 6.56
CA GLU A 149 -20.84 -22.54 5.25
C GLU A 149 -20.40 -21.46 4.25
N LYS A 150 -21.11 -20.32 4.21
CA LYS A 150 -20.70 -19.17 3.39
C LYS A 150 -19.29 -18.68 3.79
N SER A 151 -18.99 -18.61 5.09
CA SER A 151 -17.68 -18.19 5.58
C SER A 151 -16.55 -19.13 5.18
N ILE A 152 -16.78 -20.45 5.23
CA ILE A 152 -15.77 -21.45 4.82
C ILE A 152 -15.44 -21.28 3.34
N LEU A 153 -16.46 -21.14 2.49
CA LEU A 153 -16.26 -20.94 1.05
C LEU A 153 -15.51 -19.65 0.74
N LEU A 154 -15.86 -18.54 1.40
CA LEU A 154 -15.18 -17.26 1.22
C LEU A 154 -13.71 -17.30 1.67
N VAL A 155 -13.42 -17.94 2.81
CA VAL A 155 -12.04 -18.11 3.31
C VAL A 155 -11.22 -19.01 2.38
N LYS A 156 -11.83 -20.07 1.82
CA LYS A 156 -11.16 -20.91 0.83
C LYS A 156 -10.93 -20.17 -0.48
N LEU A 157 -11.90 -19.39 -0.96
CA LEU A 157 -11.72 -18.51 -2.12
C LEU A 157 -10.55 -17.55 -1.89
N MET A 158 -10.51 -16.88 -0.72
CA MET A 158 -9.39 -16.02 -0.34
C MET A 158 -8.02 -16.70 -0.45
N GLN A 159 -7.90 -17.95 0.02
CA GLN A 159 -6.63 -18.68 0.03
C GLN A 159 -6.13 -19.09 -1.36
N TYR A 160 -7.05 -19.47 -2.27
CA TYR A 160 -6.69 -20.13 -3.53
C TYR A 160 -6.84 -19.25 -4.76
N VAL A 161 -7.67 -18.19 -4.72
CA VAL A 161 -7.82 -17.24 -5.83
C VAL A 161 -6.48 -16.60 -6.19
N GLU A 162 -5.78 -16.05 -5.19
CA GLU A 162 -4.48 -15.37 -5.41
C GLU A 162 -3.36 -16.36 -5.73
N LYS A 163 -3.33 -17.51 -5.05
CA LYS A 163 -2.25 -18.49 -5.18
C LYS A 163 -2.26 -19.22 -6.53
N ARG A 164 -3.45 -19.51 -7.09
CA ARG A 164 -3.57 -20.31 -8.31
C ARG A 164 -3.77 -19.49 -9.58
N PHE A 165 -4.34 -18.29 -9.47
CA PHE A 165 -4.69 -17.48 -10.63
C PHE A 165 -4.17 -16.04 -10.49
N PRO A 166 -2.84 -15.83 -10.36
CA PRO A 166 -2.26 -14.49 -10.23
C PRO A 166 -2.48 -13.62 -11.47
N ASP A 167 -2.56 -14.23 -12.66
CA ASP A 167 -2.60 -13.52 -13.95
C ASP A 167 -4.01 -13.13 -14.41
N ASP A 168 -5.08 -13.76 -13.89
CA ASP A 168 -6.46 -13.44 -14.30
C ASP A 168 -7.03 -12.30 -13.43
N ALA A 169 -6.78 -11.07 -13.90
CA ALA A 169 -7.24 -9.85 -13.24
C ALA A 169 -8.78 -9.77 -13.12
N ASP A 170 -9.54 -10.35 -14.04
CA ASP A 170 -11.01 -10.33 -14.02
C ASP A 170 -11.56 -11.22 -12.91
N MET A 171 -10.97 -12.40 -12.70
CA MET A 171 -11.35 -13.31 -11.63
C MET A 171 -11.10 -12.66 -10.27
N MET A 172 -9.92 -12.10 -10.08
CA MET A 172 -9.55 -11.36 -8.87
C MET A 172 -10.50 -10.17 -8.65
N ALA A 173 -10.82 -9.41 -9.70
CA ALA A 173 -11.77 -8.30 -9.62
C ALA A 173 -13.16 -8.74 -9.16
N GLN A 174 -13.70 -9.85 -9.69
CA GLN A 174 -15.00 -10.38 -9.27
C GLN A 174 -14.99 -10.79 -7.80
N PHE A 175 -13.92 -11.45 -7.34
CA PHE A 175 -13.78 -11.86 -5.94
C PHE A 175 -13.66 -10.65 -5.00
N LEU A 176 -12.83 -9.67 -5.35
CA LEU A 176 -12.68 -8.45 -4.57
C LEU A 176 -13.99 -7.65 -4.51
N ASN A 177 -14.75 -7.56 -5.59
CA ASN A 177 -16.07 -6.91 -5.56
C ASN A 177 -17.06 -7.63 -4.62
N LEU A 178 -16.97 -8.96 -4.51
CA LEU A 178 -17.74 -9.73 -3.52
C LEU A 178 -17.29 -9.41 -2.09
N VAL A 179 -15.98 -9.36 -1.84
CA VAL A 179 -15.45 -8.98 -0.52
C VAL A 179 -15.88 -7.55 -0.15
N ASN A 180 -15.79 -6.59 -1.08
CA ASN A 180 -16.23 -5.22 -0.85
C ASN A 180 -17.72 -5.15 -0.45
N PHE A 181 -18.57 -5.94 -1.11
CA PHE A 181 -19.99 -6.05 -0.75
C PHE A 181 -20.18 -6.52 0.70
N VAL A 182 -19.41 -7.51 1.16
CA VAL A 182 -19.48 -8.00 2.56
C VAL A 182 -19.15 -6.91 3.56
N TYR A 183 -18.18 -6.03 3.25
CA TYR A 183 -17.80 -4.94 4.15
C TYR A 183 -18.76 -3.74 4.12
N ARG A 184 -19.49 -3.52 3.02
CA ARG A 184 -20.48 -2.45 2.88
C ARG A 184 -21.84 -2.79 3.50
N ASP A 185 -22.21 -4.07 3.58
CA ASP A 185 -23.50 -4.48 4.14
C ASP A 185 -23.47 -4.46 5.68
N GLU A 186 -24.37 -3.69 6.30
CA GLU A 186 -24.41 -3.48 7.75
C GLU A 186 -24.61 -4.79 8.54
N THR A 187 -25.40 -5.72 7.98
CA THR A 187 -25.69 -7.01 8.64
C THR A 187 -24.51 -7.97 8.61
N LEU A 188 -23.69 -7.93 7.56
CA LEU A 188 -22.53 -8.81 7.40
C LEU A 188 -21.30 -8.23 8.10
N ARG A 189 -21.19 -6.90 8.18
CA ARG A 189 -20.09 -6.20 8.85
C ARG A 189 -19.98 -6.52 10.34
N THR A 190 -21.09 -6.80 11.02
CA THR A 190 -21.10 -7.15 12.47
C THR A 190 -20.72 -8.59 12.74
N THR A 191 -20.53 -9.41 11.71
CA THR A 191 -20.21 -10.84 11.85
C THR A 191 -18.70 -11.09 11.85
N GLU A 192 -18.29 -12.28 12.32
CA GLU A 192 -16.89 -12.75 12.26
C GLU A 192 -16.31 -12.89 10.84
N LEU A 193 -17.10 -12.64 9.79
CA LEU A 193 -16.60 -12.66 8.41
C LEU A 193 -15.56 -11.56 8.18
N VAL A 194 -15.73 -10.40 8.80
CA VAL A 194 -14.84 -9.25 8.63
C VAL A 194 -13.43 -9.56 9.11
N SER A 195 -13.28 -10.22 10.27
CA SER A 195 -11.96 -10.59 10.78
C SER A 195 -11.32 -11.71 9.96
N LYS A 196 -12.12 -12.65 9.43
CA LYS A 196 -11.61 -13.75 8.59
C LYS A 196 -11.21 -13.31 7.17
N LEU A 197 -11.77 -12.21 6.67
CA LEU A 197 -11.52 -11.68 5.33
C LEU A 197 -10.52 -10.51 5.30
N GLU A 198 -9.88 -10.19 6.42
CA GLU A 198 -8.95 -9.06 6.52
C GLU A 198 -7.82 -9.13 5.48
N VAL A 199 -7.25 -10.32 5.26
CA VAL A 199 -6.22 -10.55 4.23
C VAL A 199 -6.75 -10.21 2.83
N SER A 200 -7.98 -10.63 2.49
CA SER A 200 -8.61 -10.29 1.21
C SER A 200 -8.88 -8.79 1.08
N PHE A 201 -9.24 -8.14 2.18
CA PHE A 201 -9.49 -6.70 2.21
C PHE A 201 -8.21 -5.92 1.89
N LEU A 202 -7.09 -6.29 2.51
CA LEU A 202 -5.78 -5.69 2.20
C LEU A 202 -5.31 -6.04 0.78
N THR A 203 -5.61 -7.23 0.27
CA THR A 203 -5.40 -7.57 -1.14
C THR A 203 -6.20 -6.65 -2.07
N GLY A 204 -7.41 -6.25 -1.68
CA GLY A 204 -8.20 -5.23 -2.38
C GLY A 204 -7.51 -3.88 -2.45
N LEU A 205 -6.86 -3.45 -1.36
CA LEU A 205 -6.06 -2.22 -1.31
C LEU A 205 -4.77 -2.28 -2.14
N ARG A 206 -4.27 -3.49 -2.43
CA ARG A 206 -3.12 -3.74 -3.33
C ARG A 206 -3.51 -3.78 -4.81
N SER A 207 -4.80 -3.92 -5.13
CA SER A 207 -5.25 -4.16 -6.51
C SER A 207 -4.67 -3.14 -7.50
N ASN A 208 -4.18 -3.65 -8.63
CA ASN A 208 -3.66 -2.82 -9.73
C ASN A 208 -4.79 -1.98 -10.38
N GLN A 209 -6.05 -2.43 -10.26
CA GLN A 209 -7.20 -1.73 -10.81
C GLN A 209 -7.59 -0.55 -9.89
N PRO A 210 -7.46 0.72 -10.36
CA PRO A 210 -7.69 1.89 -9.52
C PRO A 210 -9.12 1.99 -8.97
N LEU A 211 -10.12 1.57 -9.76
CA LEU A 211 -11.53 1.62 -9.39
C LEU A 211 -11.84 0.69 -8.19
N ILE A 212 -11.29 -0.52 -8.21
CA ILE A 212 -11.46 -1.48 -7.10
C ILE A 212 -10.70 -0.97 -5.89
N ARG A 213 -9.44 -0.56 -6.05
CA ARG A 213 -8.66 0.00 -4.95
C ARG A 213 -9.38 1.18 -4.28
N ALA A 214 -9.96 2.08 -5.06
CA ALA A 214 -10.74 3.22 -4.55
C ALA A 214 -11.97 2.79 -3.76
N SER A 215 -12.71 1.77 -4.21
CA SER A 215 -13.91 1.28 -3.50
C SER A 215 -13.58 0.64 -2.16
N PHE A 216 -12.45 -0.08 -2.06
CA PHE A 216 -11.94 -0.62 -0.80
C PHE A 216 -11.40 0.48 0.11
N PHE A 217 -10.67 1.43 -0.48
CA PHE A 217 -10.13 2.55 0.27
C PHE A 217 -11.23 3.42 0.88
N GLN A 218 -12.37 3.60 0.20
CA GLN A 218 -13.52 4.31 0.74
C GLN A 218 -14.03 3.65 2.03
N VAL A 219 -14.24 2.33 2.02
CA VAL A 219 -14.64 1.57 3.21
C VAL A 219 -13.61 1.70 4.32
N PHE A 220 -12.33 1.67 3.96
CA PHE A 220 -11.22 1.87 4.89
C PHE A 220 -11.18 3.28 5.47
N HIS A 221 -11.51 4.30 4.67
CA HIS A 221 -11.58 5.68 5.12
C HIS A 221 -12.73 5.90 6.11
N GLU A 222 -13.91 5.35 5.81
CA GLU A 222 -15.13 5.45 6.61
C GLU A 222 -15.03 4.70 7.96
N SER A 223 -14.16 3.69 8.06
CA SER A 223 -13.97 2.95 9.31
C SER A 223 -13.17 3.71 10.37
N MET A 224 -12.51 4.81 10.00
CA MET A 224 -11.59 5.55 10.85
C MET A 224 -11.95 7.05 10.96
N PRO A 225 -11.72 7.68 12.12
CA PRO A 225 -11.88 9.12 12.25
C PRO A 225 -10.99 9.89 11.27
N ASN A 226 -11.50 10.98 10.68
CA ASN A 226 -10.73 11.86 9.82
C ASN A 226 -9.82 12.83 10.61
N LYS A 227 -8.91 12.26 11.42
CA LYS A 227 -7.92 13.00 12.21
C LYS A 227 -6.53 12.41 11.96
N LEU A 228 -5.56 13.27 11.65
CA LEU A 228 -4.17 12.89 11.34
C LEU A 228 -3.54 12.00 12.42
N HIS A 229 -3.61 12.44 13.69
CA HIS A 229 -3.07 11.68 14.83
C HIS A 229 -3.72 10.29 14.97
N SER A 230 -5.04 10.19 14.83
CA SER A 230 -5.75 8.91 14.94
C SER A 230 -5.36 7.94 13.82
N ARG A 231 -5.13 8.44 12.60
CA ARG A 231 -4.68 7.60 11.48
C ARG A 231 -3.24 7.13 11.65
N LEU A 232 -2.34 7.98 12.14
CA LEU A 232 -0.98 7.57 12.47
C LEU A 232 -0.96 6.51 13.57
N LEU A 233 -1.77 6.69 14.61
CA LEU A 233 -1.90 5.70 15.68
C LEU A 233 -2.47 4.38 15.15
N TYR A 234 -3.44 4.43 14.23
CA TYR A 234 -3.96 3.23 13.59
C TYR A 234 -2.90 2.47 12.78
N ILE A 235 -2.08 3.19 12.01
CA ILE A 235 -0.96 2.61 11.24
C ILE A 235 0.03 1.87 12.14
N VAL A 236 0.34 2.44 13.31
CA VAL A 236 1.39 1.93 14.22
C VAL A 236 0.85 0.87 15.20
N CYS A 237 -0.35 1.07 15.76
CA CYS A 237 -0.84 0.27 16.90
C CYS A 237 -1.92 -0.75 16.51
N SER A 238 -2.76 -0.45 15.51
CA SER A 238 -3.99 -1.21 15.27
C SER A 238 -3.91 -2.11 14.05
N GLN A 239 -3.27 -1.64 12.97
CA GLN A 239 -3.23 -2.38 11.71
C GLN A 239 -2.17 -3.48 11.76
N ASN A 240 -2.57 -4.73 11.48
CA ASN A 240 -1.63 -5.80 11.24
C ASN A 240 -1.18 -5.79 9.76
N TRP A 241 0.04 -5.33 9.52
CA TRP A 241 0.62 -5.29 8.16
C TRP A 241 1.12 -6.65 7.67
N ASP A 242 1.18 -7.68 8.52
CA ASP A 242 1.54 -9.05 8.10
C ASP A 242 0.60 -9.58 7.02
N ASN A 243 -0.69 -9.22 7.13
CA ASN A 243 -1.75 -9.60 6.21
C ASN A 243 -1.57 -9.04 4.78
N ILE A 244 -0.74 -8.01 4.56
CA ILE A 244 -0.44 -7.48 3.23
C ILE A 244 0.73 -8.24 2.54
N GLY A 245 1.44 -9.08 3.29
CA GLY A 245 2.56 -9.88 2.81
C GLY A 245 3.77 -9.05 2.39
N TYR A 246 4.31 -9.34 1.21
CA TYR A 246 5.52 -8.73 0.64
C TYR A 246 5.27 -7.38 -0.06
N HIS A 247 4.03 -6.88 -0.06
CA HIS A 247 3.71 -5.62 -0.73
C HIS A 247 4.22 -4.42 0.06
N TYR A 248 4.62 -3.37 -0.65
CA TYR A 248 5.13 -2.13 -0.06
C TYR A 248 3.97 -1.29 0.52
N TRP A 249 3.62 -1.57 1.78
CA TRP A 249 2.42 -1.04 2.44
C TRP A 249 2.43 0.46 2.72
N ILE A 250 3.58 1.11 2.60
CA ILE A 250 3.72 2.58 2.72
C ILE A 250 2.84 3.30 1.69
N LYS A 251 2.56 2.69 0.53
CA LYS A 251 1.63 3.23 -0.47
C LYS A 251 0.24 3.51 0.14
N GLN A 252 -0.28 2.55 0.91
CA GLN A 252 -1.56 2.66 1.58
C GLN A 252 -1.50 3.68 2.73
N CYS A 253 -0.38 3.75 3.45
CA CYS A 253 -0.15 4.77 4.48
C CYS A 253 -0.17 6.20 3.91
N ILE A 254 0.52 6.45 2.79
CA ILE A 254 0.52 7.75 2.12
C ILE A 254 -0.91 8.16 1.79
N GLN A 255 -1.68 7.29 1.13
CA GLN A 255 -3.06 7.60 0.75
C GLN A 255 -3.95 7.89 1.99
N MET A 256 -3.76 7.13 3.09
CA MET A 256 -4.46 7.39 4.36
C MET A 256 -4.17 8.75 4.95
N LEU A 257 -2.93 9.22 4.88
CA LEU A 257 -2.55 10.51 5.43
C LEU A 257 -2.99 11.65 4.51
N LEU A 258 -2.82 11.52 3.20
CA LEU A 258 -3.16 12.56 2.23
C LEU A 258 -4.66 12.91 2.23
N ILE A 259 -5.54 11.93 2.48
CA ILE A 259 -6.99 12.17 2.51
C ILE A 259 -7.44 12.95 3.76
N THR A 260 -6.57 13.11 4.77
CA THR A 260 -6.87 14.01 5.91
C THR A 260 -6.71 15.49 5.58
N ALA A 261 -6.18 15.82 4.41
CA ALA A 261 -6.03 17.21 3.97
C ALA A 261 -7.39 17.89 3.78
N GLN A 262 -7.43 19.19 4.03
CA GLN A 262 -8.65 19.98 3.92
C GLN A 262 -9.07 20.14 2.45
N GLU A 263 -10.37 19.95 2.16
CA GLU A 263 -10.83 19.87 0.77
C GLU A 263 -10.88 21.22 0.03
N LYS A 264 -11.02 22.32 0.77
CA LYS A 264 -11.36 23.65 0.23
C LYS A 264 -10.15 24.57 0.01
N THR A 265 -8.93 24.09 0.21
CA THR A 265 -7.73 24.93 0.03
C THR A 265 -7.30 24.94 -1.44
N PRO A 266 -7.18 26.11 -2.08
CA PRO A 266 -6.60 26.20 -3.42
C PRO A 266 -5.12 25.82 -3.37
N ILE A 267 -4.61 25.22 -4.45
CA ILE A 267 -3.19 24.88 -4.54
C ILE A 267 -2.38 26.16 -4.64
N GLN A 268 -1.36 26.28 -3.79
CA GLN A 268 -0.40 27.38 -3.83
C GLN A 268 1.01 26.83 -4.02
N ASN A 269 1.83 27.53 -4.80
CA ASN A 269 3.22 27.17 -4.95
C ASN A 269 3.99 27.57 -3.68
N SER A 270 4.88 26.69 -3.22
CA SER A 270 5.74 26.95 -2.07
C SER A 270 6.79 28.02 -2.34
N ASN A 271 7.21 28.19 -3.61
CA ASN A 271 8.15 29.24 -4.00
C ASN A 271 7.47 30.26 -4.92
N THR A 272 7.39 31.50 -4.45
CA THR A 272 6.81 32.63 -5.18
C THR A 272 7.74 33.17 -6.27
N GLU A 273 9.02 32.83 -6.24
CA GLU A 273 10.03 33.31 -7.20
C GLU A 273 9.94 32.63 -8.58
N ILE A 274 9.32 31.44 -8.65
CA ILE A 274 9.13 30.68 -9.90
C ILE A 274 7.82 31.09 -10.60
N MET A 275 7.04 32.00 -9.99
CA MET A 275 5.80 32.46 -10.61
C MET A 275 6.09 33.41 -11.77
N LEU A 276 5.38 33.19 -12.87
CA LEU A 276 5.38 34.15 -13.96
C LEU A 276 4.84 35.50 -13.46
N PRO A 277 5.41 36.62 -13.93
CA PRO A 277 4.92 37.96 -13.62
C PRO A 277 3.43 38.06 -13.97
N SER A 278 2.63 38.64 -13.07
CA SER A 278 1.20 38.83 -13.31
C SER A 278 1.00 39.77 -14.51
N ILE A 279 -0.11 39.62 -15.24
CA ILE A 279 -0.45 40.51 -16.36
C ILE A 279 -0.44 41.99 -15.92
N SER A 280 -0.82 42.27 -14.67
CA SER A 280 -0.77 43.59 -14.06
C SER A 280 0.64 44.13 -13.81
N SER A 281 1.64 43.26 -13.63
CA SER A 281 3.04 43.66 -13.45
C SER A 281 3.73 44.07 -14.76
N VAL A 282 3.28 43.52 -15.90
CA VAL A 282 3.78 43.89 -17.25
C VAL A 282 3.41 45.33 -17.61
N LEU A 283 2.23 45.81 -17.18
CA LEU A 283 1.85 47.24 -17.27
C LEU A 283 2.85 48.14 -16.52
N GLY A 284 3.47 47.63 -15.45
CA GLY A 284 4.52 48.30 -14.69
C GLY A 284 5.90 48.27 -15.33
N TRP A 285 6.09 47.58 -16.46
CA TRP A 285 7.33 47.50 -17.22
C TRP A 285 7.30 48.28 -18.54
N ALA A 286 6.12 48.69 -19.01
CA ALA A 286 5.95 49.54 -20.19
C ALA A 286 6.55 50.94 -19.98
N ASP A 287 6.98 51.65 -21.02
CA ASP A 287 7.50 53.01 -20.87
C ASP A 287 6.44 53.98 -20.31
N PRO A 288 6.82 55.01 -19.53
CA PRO A 288 5.88 55.95 -18.94
C PRO A 288 4.95 56.63 -19.97
N ALA A 289 5.46 56.83 -21.20
CA ALA A 289 4.70 57.37 -22.32
C ALA A 289 3.59 56.40 -22.78
N ASP A 290 3.91 55.12 -22.95
CA ASP A 290 2.96 54.10 -23.38
C ASP A 290 1.89 53.82 -22.32
N ARG A 291 2.24 53.92 -21.02
CA ARG A 291 1.28 53.84 -19.91
C ARG A 291 0.29 55.01 -19.92
N ALA A 292 0.77 56.22 -20.23
CA ALA A 292 -0.09 57.40 -20.34
C ALA A 292 -1.08 57.27 -21.51
N VAL A 293 -0.60 56.75 -22.65
CA VAL A 293 -1.45 56.46 -23.83
C VAL A 293 -2.48 55.37 -23.50
N PHE A 294 -2.08 54.28 -22.84
CA PHE A 294 -3.00 53.22 -22.41
C PHE A 294 -4.06 53.74 -21.41
N SER A 295 -3.67 54.58 -20.44
CA SER A 295 -4.60 55.18 -19.48
C SER A 295 -5.59 56.14 -20.14
N MET A 296 -5.14 56.92 -21.13
CA MET A 296 -6.05 57.75 -21.94
C MET A 296 -7.04 56.89 -22.73
N LEU A 297 -6.60 55.81 -23.37
CA LEU A 297 -7.45 54.91 -24.14
C LEU A 297 -8.45 54.14 -23.27
N ALA A 298 -8.06 53.73 -22.06
CA ALA A 298 -8.92 53.01 -21.11
C ALA A 298 -10.02 53.90 -20.49
N ASN A 299 -9.80 55.21 -20.42
CA ASN A 299 -10.73 56.18 -19.80
C ASN A 299 -11.77 56.78 -20.77
N ILE A 300 -11.73 56.43 -22.06
CA ILE A 300 -12.77 56.83 -23.01
C ILE A 300 -14.00 55.96 -22.72
N LYS A 301 -14.89 56.45 -21.84
CA LYS A 301 -16.24 55.89 -21.64
C LYS A 301 -17.00 55.90 -22.96
N GLU A 302 -17.50 54.74 -23.37
CA GLU A 302 -18.48 54.61 -24.44
C GLU A 302 -19.77 55.32 -24.01
N GLU A 303 -20.26 56.27 -24.82
CA GLU A 303 -21.66 56.71 -24.76
C GLU A 303 -22.53 55.54 -25.22
N GLU A 304 -23.46 55.12 -24.35
CA GLU A 304 -24.47 54.12 -24.62
C GLU A 304 -25.30 54.52 -25.84
N VAL A 305 -25.24 53.73 -26.92
CA VAL A 305 -26.22 53.85 -28.02
C VAL A 305 -27.29 52.79 -27.80
N GLU A 306 -28.52 53.26 -27.55
CA GLU A 306 -29.72 52.45 -27.35
C GLU A 306 -29.97 51.43 -28.48
N PRO A 307 -30.49 50.22 -28.16
CA PRO A 307 -30.82 49.23 -29.16
C PRO A 307 -32.25 49.45 -29.66
N ASN A 308 -32.44 49.92 -30.90
CA ASN A 308 -33.73 49.76 -31.58
C ASN A 308 -33.58 49.78 -33.11
N SER A 309 -33.56 48.60 -33.73
CA SER A 309 -34.63 48.10 -34.60
C SER A 309 -34.13 46.88 -35.37
N ALA A 310 -34.92 45.81 -35.29
CA ALA A 310 -34.70 44.58 -36.01
C ALA A 310 -34.72 44.82 -37.53
N ASN A 311 -33.89 44.07 -38.26
CA ASN A 311 -34.35 43.39 -39.46
C ASN A 311 -33.52 42.12 -39.72
N THR A 312 -34.27 41.03 -39.74
CA THR A 312 -33.94 39.70 -40.24
C THR A 312 -33.55 39.71 -41.70
N SER A 313 -32.45 39.04 -42.07
CA SER A 313 -32.43 37.89 -43.01
C SER A 313 -31.00 37.59 -43.49
N THR A 314 -30.59 36.34 -43.29
CA THR A 314 -29.78 35.50 -44.19
C THR A 314 -29.02 36.18 -45.32
N ASP A 315 -27.69 36.11 -45.31
CA ASP A 315 -26.99 35.40 -46.39
C ASP A 315 -25.51 35.12 -46.07
N THR A 316 -25.06 34.01 -46.63
CA THR A 316 -23.71 33.45 -46.68
C THR A 316 -22.73 34.31 -47.48
N HIS A 317 -21.42 34.00 -47.32
CA HIS A 317 -20.22 34.53 -48.01
C HIS A 317 -19.50 35.66 -47.25
N GLN A 318 -18.39 35.36 -46.56
CA GLN A 318 -17.02 35.23 -47.08
C GLN A 318 -16.35 36.59 -47.24
N GLU A 319 -15.57 37.01 -46.24
CA GLU A 319 -14.59 38.08 -46.38
C GLU A 319 -13.33 37.74 -45.56
N ASP A 320 -12.39 37.16 -46.29
CA ASP A 320 -10.99 37.57 -46.45
C ASP A 320 -10.20 38.08 -45.23
N ILE A 321 -9.08 37.37 -45.03
CA ILE A 321 -7.93 37.74 -44.24
C ILE A 321 -7.17 38.82 -45.02
N ASP A 322 -7.35 40.09 -44.67
CA ASP A 322 -6.40 41.14 -45.06
C ASP A 322 -5.49 41.49 -43.87
N MET A 323 -4.31 40.89 -43.91
CA MET A 323 -3.16 41.24 -43.09
C MET A 323 -2.46 42.45 -43.74
N GLU A 324 -2.94 43.66 -43.46
CA GLU A 324 -2.18 44.87 -43.83
C GLU A 324 -1.15 45.21 -42.74
N LEU A 325 0.09 44.82 -43.03
CA LEU A 325 1.31 45.31 -42.39
C LEU A 325 1.56 46.76 -42.84
N SER A 326 1.03 47.75 -42.12
CA SER A 326 1.44 49.15 -42.29
C SER A 326 2.52 49.53 -41.27
N SER A 327 3.77 49.26 -41.67
CA SER A 327 4.94 49.92 -41.11
C SER A 327 4.91 51.42 -41.47
N SER A 328 5.23 52.26 -40.48
CA SER A 328 5.42 53.72 -40.54
C SER A 328 4.15 54.60 -40.55
N VAL A 329 3.78 55.09 -39.36
CA VAL A 329 2.99 56.33 -39.22
C VAL A 329 3.81 57.33 -38.40
N SER A 330 4.47 58.23 -39.11
CA SER A 330 4.96 59.50 -38.58
C SER A 330 3.79 60.36 -38.08
N ALA A 331 4.02 61.08 -36.98
CA ALA A 331 3.02 61.67 -36.08
C ALA A 331 2.06 62.73 -36.67
N ASP A 332 2.20 63.14 -37.93
CA ASP A 332 1.50 64.33 -38.46
C ASP A 332 0.25 64.04 -39.33
N ALA A 333 -0.17 62.79 -39.50
CA ALA A 333 -1.33 62.43 -40.33
C ALA A 333 -2.59 61.98 -39.54
N ALA A 334 -2.63 62.17 -38.23
CA ALA A 334 -3.72 61.66 -37.37
C ALA A 334 -5.01 62.51 -37.35
N SER A 335 -5.02 63.71 -37.96
CA SER A 335 -6.13 64.66 -37.74
C SER A 335 -7.36 64.48 -38.64
N ASN A 336 -7.29 63.76 -39.77
CA ASN A 336 -8.38 63.79 -40.77
C ASN A 336 -9.04 62.44 -41.14
N ASN A 337 -8.75 61.33 -40.43
CA ASN A 337 -9.40 60.03 -40.67
C ASN A 337 -10.18 59.47 -39.45
N LEU A 338 -10.72 60.37 -38.61
CA LEU A 338 -11.36 60.03 -37.32
C LEU A 338 -12.84 59.65 -37.41
N ALA A 339 -13.50 59.64 -38.59
CA ALA A 339 -14.93 59.36 -38.68
C ALA A 339 -15.27 57.93 -39.17
N GLY A 340 -14.54 57.39 -40.15
CA GLY A 340 -14.81 56.04 -40.70
C GLY A 340 -14.25 54.89 -39.86
N ASN A 341 -13.13 55.09 -39.16
CA ASN A 341 -12.47 54.05 -38.37
C ASN A 341 -13.01 53.89 -36.93
N LYS A 342 -13.92 54.76 -36.48
CA LYS A 342 -14.44 54.70 -35.11
C LYS A 342 -15.38 53.51 -34.87
N GLN A 343 -16.24 53.14 -35.83
CA GLN A 343 -17.15 52.00 -35.68
C GLN A 343 -16.41 50.65 -35.75
N ASN A 344 -15.47 50.47 -36.69
CA ASN A 344 -14.63 49.26 -36.75
C ASN A 344 -13.68 49.16 -35.54
N SER A 345 -13.13 50.28 -35.06
CA SER A 345 -12.30 50.33 -33.85
C SER A 345 -13.10 50.04 -32.57
N ALA A 346 -14.34 50.52 -32.46
CA ALA A 346 -15.22 50.24 -31.32
C ALA A 346 -15.68 48.78 -31.32
N HIS A 347 -16.08 48.25 -32.47
CA HIS A 347 -16.47 46.84 -32.61
C HIS A 347 -15.29 45.88 -32.38
N SER A 348 -14.09 46.23 -32.84
CA SER A 348 -12.85 45.50 -32.55
C SER A 348 -12.46 45.59 -31.07
N ARG A 349 -12.61 46.76 -30.43
CA ARG A 349 -12.41 46.94 -28.99
C ARG A 349 -13.38 46.13 -28.15
N LEU A 350 -14.67 46.10 -28.51
CA LEU A 350 -15.68 45.29 -27.83
C LEU A 350 -15.39 43.79 -27.99
N LYS A 351 -14.94 43.34 -29.16
CA LYS A 351 -14.46 41.96 -29.37
C LYS A 351 -13.24 41.63 -28.51
N VAL A 352 -12.27 42.54 -28.39
CA VAL A 352 -11.08 42.37 -27.54
C VAL A 352 -11.46 42.38 -26.05
N LEU A 353 -12.37 43.25 -25.62
CA LEU A 353 -12.88 43.28 -24.25
C LEU A 353 -13.65 42.00 -23.91
N ASN A 354 -14.48 41.51 -24.82
CA ASN A 354 -15.16 40.22 -24.67
C ASN A 354 -14.18 39.05 -24.64
N LEU A 355 -13.14 39.07 -25.47
CA LEU A 355 -12.08 38.06 -25.46
C LEU A 355 -11.29 38.12 -24.14
N LEU A 356 -10.95 39.30 -23.65
CA LEU A 356 -10.25 39.51 -22.38
C LEU A 356 -11.11 39.05 -21.20
N ALA A 357 -12.40 39.36 -21.21
CA ALA A 357 -13.35 38.88 -20.20
C ALA A 357 -13.49 37.35 -20.23
N ALA A 358 -13.53 36.75 -21.43
CA ALA A 358 -13.55 35.30 -21.59
C ALA A 358 -12.25 34.64 -21.10
N GLN A 359 -11.09 35.21 -21.45
CA GLN A 359 -9.78 34.76 -20.97
C GLN A 359 -9.63 34.92 -19.46
N TRP A 360 -10.09 36.03 -18.89
CA TRP A 360 -10.10 36.24 -17.45
C TRP A 360 -10.98 35.23 -16.72
N LYS A 361 -12.18 34.95 -17.25
CA LYS A 361 -13.07 33.91 -16.73
C LYS A 361 -12.43 32.53 -16.82
N PHE A 362 -11.77 32.21 -17.94
CA PHE A 362 -11.00 30.97 -18.09
C PHE A 362 -9.86 30.89 -17.06
N TYR A 363 -9.08 31.96 -16.89
CA TYR A 363 -7.99 32.01 -15.91
C TYR A 363 -8.48 31.81 -14.48
N MET A 364 -9.62 32.43 -14.12
CA MET A 364 -10.25 32.21 -12.82
C MET A 364 -10.67 30.76 -12.64
N SER A 365 -11.31 30.16 -13.65
CA SER A 365 -11.68 28.73 -13.61
C SER A 365 -10.46 27.79 -13.57
N ALA A 366 -9.34 28.16 -14.21
CA ALA A 366 -8.11 27.40 -14.18
C ALA A 366 -7.35 27.53 -12.85
N ASN A 367 -7.59 28.61 -12.11
CA ASN A 367 -7.01 28.82 -10.77
C ASN A 367 -7.82 28.11 -9.66
N GLU A 368 -9.04 27.66 -9.94
CA GLU A 368 -9.90 26.89 -9.01
C GLU A 368 -9.47 25.41 -8.88
N ILE A 369 -8.17 25.11 -9.00
CA ILE A 369 -7.66 23.75 -8.77
C ILE A 369 -7.54 23.53 -7.26
N HIS A 370 -8.35 22.59 -6.78
CA HIS A 370 -8.40 22.19 -5.39
C HIS A 370 -7.26 21.24 -5.04
N THR A 371 -6.74 21.37 -3.82
CA THR A 371 -5.63 20.53 -3.31
C THR A 371 -5.98 19.04 -3.34
N THR A 372 -7.25 18.66 -3.19
CA THR A 372 -7.73 17.28 -3.19
C THR A 372 -7.44 16.53 -4.48
N ASN A 373 -7.68 17.16 -5.63
CA ASN A 373 -7.47 16.53 -6.94
C ASN A 373 -5.99 16.22 -7.17
N PHE A 374 -5.11 17.15 -6.76
CA PHE A 374 -3.67 16.95 -6.82
C PHE A 374 -3.21 15.85 -5.86
N LEU A 375 -3.67 15.85 -4.61
CA LEU A 375 -3.31 14.81 -3.64
C LEU A 375 -3.84 13.43 -4.03
N ALA A 376 -5.04 13.36 -4.61
CA ALA A 376 -5.59 12.12 -5.14
C ALA A 376 -4.74 11.58 -6.30
N ALA A 377 -4.36 12.44 -7.25
CA ALA A 377 -3.47 12.07 -8.35
C ALA A 377 -2.08 11.63 -7.84
N ALA A 378 -1.49 12.37 -6.89
CA ALA A 378 -0.23 12.04 -6.26
C ALA A 378 -0.29 10.68 -5.54
N ALA A 379 -1.38 10.38 -4.84
CA ALA A 379 -1.60 9.08 -4.22
C ALA A 379 -1.64 7.95 -5.27
N GLN A 380 -2.32 8.16 -6.41
CA GLN A 380 -2.35 7.16 -7.48
C GLN A 380 -0.97 6.93 -8.11
N LEU A 381 -0.19 8.00 -8.31
CA LEU A 381 1.19 7.90 -8.80
C LEU A 381 2.09 7.10 -7.86
N CYS A 382 1.96 7.30 -6.54
CA CYS A 382 2.66 6.49 -5.54
C CYS A 382 2.28 5.00 -5.59
N HIS A 383 1.04 4.68 -5.96
CA HIS A 383 0.65 3.27 -6.15
C HIS A 383 1.34 2.65 -7.37
N MET A 384 1.54 3.42 -8.44
CA MET A 384 2.23 2.97 -9.66
C MET A 384 3.73 2.81 -9.46
N ASP A 385 4.39 3.80 -8.85
CA ASP A 385 5.84 3.81 -8.65
C ASP A 385 6.23 3.73 -7.16
N THR A 386 6.89 2.64 -6.80
CA THR A 386 7.36 2.39 -5.43
C THR A 386 8.50 3.33 -5.02
N SER A 387 9.34 3.76 -5.96
CA SER A 387 10.45 4.68 -5.67
C SER A 387 9.94 6.08 -5.36
N LEU A 388 8.94 6.56 -6.11
CA LEU A 388 8.21 7.78 -5.81
C LEU A 388 7.53 7.70 -4.44
N ALA A 389 6.88 6.58 -4.11
CA ALA A 389 6.25 6.40 -2.80
C ALA A 389 7.28 6.45 -1.66
N GLU A 390 8.47 5.87 -1.85
CA GLU A 390 9.57 5.97 -0.90
C GLU A 390 10.03 7.42 -0.69
N TRP A 391 10.30 8.14 -1.78
CA TRP A 391 10.69 9.54 -1.72
C TRP A 391 9.60 10.40 -1.05
N MET A 392 8.34 10.21 -1.43
CA MET A 392 7.23 10.97 -0.87
C MET A 392 7.08 10.73 0.62
N TRP A 393 7.18 9.48 1.09
CA TRP A 393 7.09 9.18 2.52
C TRP A 393 8.20 9.84 3.33
N ARG A 394 9.44 9.77 2.85
CA ARG A 394 10.62 10.40 3.50
C ARG A 394 10.47 11.91 3.68
N GLN A 395 9.82 12.58 2.73
CA GLN A 395 9.58 14.03 2.79
C GLN A 395 8.31 14.39 3.59
N LEU A 396 7.25 13.59 3.44
CA LEU A 396 5.94 13.86 4.02
C LEU A 396 5.91 13.59 5.53
N PHE A 397 6.49 12.47 5.98
CA PHE A 397 6.38 12.03 7.36
C PHE A 397 7.04 12.97 8.38
N PRO A 398 8.28 13.49 8.16
CA PRO A 398 8.89 14.48 9.07
C PRO A 398 8.08 15.78 9.16
N ARG A 399 7.49 16.23 8.03
CA ARG A 399 6.62 17.41 8.02
C ARG A 399 5.34 17.15 8.80
N ILE A 400 4.70 16.00 8.60
CA ILE A 400 3.54 15.56 9.39
C ILE A 400 3.89 15.50 10.87
N TRP A 401 5.07 14.99 11.24
CA TRP A 401 5.52 14.92 12.62
C TRP A 401 5.63 16.30 13.27
N SER A 402 6.16 17.29 12.55
CA SER A 402 6.27 18.68 13.03
C SER A 402 4.92 19.38 13.25
N ILE A 403 3.86 18.93 12.58
CA ILE A 403 2.49 19.47 12.73
C ILE A 403 1.82 18.93 14.02
N LEU A 404 2.24 17.77 14.52
CA LEU A 404 1.64 17.15 15.70
C LEU A 404 1.99 17.91 16.98
N THR A 405 1.04 17.95 17.92
CA THR A 405 1.29 18.50 19.25
C THR A 405 2.25 17.62 20.06
N GLU A 406 2.95 18.21 21.04
CA GLU A 406 3.90 17.49 21.88
C GLU A 406 3.28 16.26 22.58
N ARG A 407 2.04 16.37 23.07
CA ARG A 407 1.32 15.23 23.68
C ARG A 407 1.07 14.09 22.69
N GLN A 408 0.74 14.43 21.44
CA GLN A 408 0.52 13.45 20.37
C GLN A 408 1.83 12.78 19.96
N GLN A 409 2.91 13.55 19.84
CA GLN A 409 4.25 13.03 19.58
C GLN A 409 4.70 12.07 20.69
N GLN A 410 4.50 12.43 21.96
CA GLN A 410 4.82 11.57 23.11
C GLN A 410 4.00 10.27 23.11
N SER A 411 2.71 10.33 22.77
CA SER A 411 1.86 9.14 22.67
C SER A 411 2.34 8.20 21.57
N LEU A 412 2.63 8.72 20.37
CA LEU A 412 3.12 7.92 19.25
C LEU A 412 4.52 7.36 19.52
N SER A 413 5.40 8.16 20.14
CA SER A 413 6.76 7.75 20.47
C SER A 413 6.83 6.57 21.43
N LYS A 414 5.79 6.33 22.24
CA LYS A 414 5.72 5.16 23.14
C LYS A 414 5.40 3.87 22.38
N GLU A 415 4.64 3.98 21.30
CA GLU A 415 4.13 2.84 20.51
C GLU A 415 5.01 2.49 19.31
N ILE A 416 5.75 3.46 18.76
CA ILE A 416 6.67 3.22 17.63
C ILE A 416 7.70 2.09 17.94
N PRO A 417 8.34 2.02 19.12
CA PRO A 417 9.31 0.97 19.40
C PRO A 417 8.72 -0.45 19.39
N SER A 418 7.50 -0.65 19.91
CA SER A 418 6.83 -1.96 19.91
C SER A 418 6.42 -2.36 18.50
N PHE A 419 5.96 -1.40 17.69
CA PHE A 419 5.68 -1.60 16.28
C PHE A 419 6.91 -2.02 15.47
N LEU A 420 8.05 -1.33 15.66
CA LEU A 420 9.29 -1.63 14.95
C LEU A 420 9.88 -3.00 15.34
N ALA A 421 9.71 -3.41 16.59
CA ALA A 421 10.15 -4.72 17.08
C ALA A 421 9.17 -5.87 16.73
N SER A 422 8.02 -5.57 16.13
CA SER A 422 7.00 -6.58 15.82
C SER A 422 7.47 -7.57 14.76
N GLY A 423 7.13 -8.85 14.96
CA GLY A 423 7.40 -9.94 14.01
C GLY A 423 6.68 -9.78 12.66
N SER A 424 5.61 -8.97 12.59
CA SER A 424 4.89 -8.66 11.34
C SER A 424 5.79 -8.05 10.26
N ASN A 425 6.91 -7.44 10.67
CA ASN A 425 7.83 -6.75 9.78
C ASN A 425 8.87 -7.67 9.13
N ILE A 426 8.99 -8.93 9.59
CA ILE A 426 10.02 -9.85 9.11
C ILE A 426 9.84 -10.16 7.62
N ASN A 427 8.60 -10.26 7.15
CA ASN A 427 8.30 -10.51 5.73
C ASN A 427 8.86 -9.42 4.80
N GLN A 428 9.01 -8.19 5.31
CA GLN A 428 9.51 -7.03 4.56
C GLN A 428 11.04 -6.94 4.52
N LYS A 429 11.76 -7.88 5.16
CA LYS A 429 13.22 -7.91 5.20
C LYS A 429 13.84 -8.09 3.82
N GLU A 430 13.34 -9.06 3.07
CA GLU A 430 13.88 -9.47 1.76
C GLU A 430 13.29 -8.64 0.60
N CYS A 431 12.42 -7.67 0.89
CA CYS A 431 11.79 -6.81 -0.11
C CYS A 431 12.66 -5.59 -0.43
N HIS A 432 12.78 -5.27 -1.71
CA HIS A 432 13.45 -4.07 -2.20
C HIS A 432 12.48 -3.24 -3.06
N PRO A 433 12.09 -2.01 -2.65
CA PRO A 433 12.37 -1.33 -1.38
C PRO A 433 11.62 -1.93 -0.18
N SER A 434 12.23 -1.93 1.01
CA SER A 434 11.58 -2.40 2.24
C SER A 434 10.75 -1.29 2.86
N ALA A 435 9.49 -1.58 3.18
CA ALA A 435 8.58 -0.61 3.82
C ALA A 435 9.10 -0.12 5.17
N ILE A 436 9.68 -1.02 5.97
CA ILE A 436 10.25 -0.68 7.28
C ILE A 436 11.52 0.14 7.15
N LYS A 437 12.35 -0.15 6.14
CA LYS A 437 13.52 0.68 5.84
C LYS A 437 13.11 2.14 5.61
N THR A 438 12.13 2.36 4.74
CA THR A 438 11.63 3.71 4.45
C THR A 438 10.98 4.37 5.67
N PHE A 439 10.22 3.61 6.45
CA PHE A 439 9.55 4.11 7.65
C PHE A 439 10.57 4.58 8.70
N VAL A 440 11.57 3.75 9.00
CA VAL A 440 12.63 4.07 9.95
C VAL A 440 13.50 5.23 9.47
N GLU A 441 13.81 5.28 8.17
CA GLU A 441 14.59 6.39 7.64
C GLU A 441 13.84 7.72 7.73
N ALA A 442 12.52 7.71 7.52
CA ALA A 442 11.68 8.89 7.74
C ALA A 442 11.63 9.29 9.22
N LEU A 443 11.59 8.32 10.16
CA LEU A 443 11.65 8.60 11.60
C LEU A 443 12.96 9.30 12.00
N CYS A 444 14.10 8.90 11.42
CA CYS A 444 15.39 9.53 11.70
C CYS A 444 15.46 10.99 11.24
N LEU A 445 14.63 11.39 10.26
CA LEU A 445 14.58 12.76 9.75
C LEU A 445 13.62 13.67 10.56
N CYS A 446 12.89 13.12 11.52
CA CYS A 446 11.92 13.88 12.31
C CYS A 446 12.60 14.87 13.28
N GLN A 447 12.03 16.07 13.36
CA GLN A 447 12.35 17.08 14.36
C GLN A 447 11.07 17.43 15.15
N PRO A 448 11.01 17.25 16.48
CA PRO A 448 12.03 16.67 17.37
C PRO A 448 12.27 15.16 17.14
N SER A 449 13.48 14.68 17.47
CA SER A 449 13.90 13.28 17.27
C SER A 449 13.07 12.31 18.10
N VAL A 450 12.66 11.19 17.50
CA VAL A 450 11.95 10.11 18.21
C VAL A 450 12.96 9.30 19.04
N PRO A 451 12.79 9.19 20.38
CA PRO A 451 13.67 8.39 21.21
C PRO A 451 13.49 6.89 20.93
N LEU A 452 14.52 6.27 20.37
CA LEU A 452 14.60 4.83 20.14
C LEU A 452 15.64 4.21 21.08
N LYS A 453 15.33 3.04 21.65
CA LYS A 453 16.27 2.32 22.51
C LYS A 453 17.46 1.79 21.69
N PRO A 454 18.71 1.84 22.20
CA PRO A 454 19.87 1.37 21.43
C PRO A 454 19.81 -0.10 20.98
N ALA A 455 19.27 -0.99 21.82
CA ALA A 455 19.08 -2.39 21.46
C ALA A 455 18.14 -2.57 20.25
N LEU A 456 17.13 -1.70 20.11
CA LEU A 456 16.23 -1.70 18.95
C LEU A 456 16.95 -1.21 17.69
N LEU A 457 17.80 -0.18 17.80
CA LEU A 457 18.59 0.30 16.66
C LEU A 457 19.51 -0.80 16.11
N LYS A 458 20.18 -1.54 17.01
CA LYS A 458 20.98 -2.71 16.63
C LYS A 458 20.14 -3.79 15.95
N TYR A 459 18.97 -4.12 16.51
CA TYR A 459 18.05 -5.08 15.89
C TYR A 459 17.64 -4.65 14.48
N LEU A 460 17.23 -3.38 14.31
CA LEU A 460 16.81 -2.84 13.01
C LEU A 460 17.95 -2.83 11.99
N GLY A 461 19.17 -2.47 12.43
CA GLY A 461 20.36 -2.48 11.59
C GLY A 461 20.63 -3.87 11.02
N LYS A 462 20.65 -4.89 11.89
CA LYS A 462 20.95 -6.28 11.54
C LYS A 462 19.84 -6.96 10.76
N ASN A 463 18.59 -6.82 11.21
CA ASN A 463 17.48 -7.61 10.68
C ASN A 463 16.83 -6.97 9.45
N HIS A 464 16.91 -5.64 9.28
CA HIS A 464 16.26 -4.92 8.18
C HIS A 464 17.24 -4.21 7.24
N ASN A 465 18.53 -4.58 7.26
CA ASN A 465 19.57 -4.03 6.38
C ASN A 465 19.72 -2.50 6.49
N LEU A 466 19.54 -1.96 7.69
CA LEU A 466 19.64 -0.53 8.01
C LEU A 466 21.00 -0.18 8.67
N TRP A 467 22.04 -0.94 8.38
CA TRP A 467 23.37 -0.86 9.01
C TRP A 467 23.86 0.58 9.20
N HIS A 468 24.16 1.30 8.12
CA HIS A 468 24.74 2.63 8.21
C HIS A 468 23.82 3.65 8.91
N ARG A 469 22.51 3.64 8.64
CA ARG A 469 21.58 4.61 9.25
C ARG A 469 21.45 4.41 10.76
N MET A 470 21.37 3.16 11.21
CA MET A 470 21.27 2.85 12.64
C MET A 470 22.60 3.10 13.35
N THR A 471 23.74 2.79 12.72
CA THR A 471 25.07 3.10 13.24
C THR A 471 25.24 4.61 13.44
N MET A 472 24.91 5.43 12.43
CA MET A 472 24.95 6.90 12.56
C MET A 472 24.06 7.41 13.70
N GLN A 473 22.88 6.80 13.89
CA GLN A 473 22.00 7.19 15.00
C GLN A 473 22.59 6.79 16.36
N LEU A 474 23.23 5.63 16.46
CA LEU A 474 23.93 5.18 17.66
C LEU A 474 25.13 6.09 17.97
N GLU A 475 25.91 6.49 16.96
CA GLU A 475 27.01 7.46 17.10
C GLU A 475 26.48 8.79 17.65
N ASN A 476 25.41 9.34 17.09
CA ASN A 476 24.79 10.57 17.58
C ASN A 476 24.32 10.47 19.05
N LEU A 477 23.91 9.28 19.50
CA LEU A 477 23.53 9.03 20.91
C LEU A 477 24.74 8.88 21.84
N VAL A 478 25.85 8.36 21.33
CA VAL A 478 27.12 8.20 22.06
C VAL A 478 27.86 9.53 22.17
N MET A 479 27.77 10.39 21.16
CA MET A 479 28.42 11.69 21.15
C MET A 479 27.97 12.53 22.36
N PRO A 480 28.91 13.07 23.16
CA PRO A 480 28.56 13.78 24.37
C PRO A 480 27.81 15.08 24.02
N SER A 481 26.52 15.13 24.36
CA SER A 481 25.81 16.40 24.41
C SER A 481 26.43 17.28 25.51
N PRO A 482 26.78 18.55 25.25
CA PRO A 482 27.42 19.43 26.22
C PRO A 482 26.61 19.64 27.50
N ALA A 483 25.30 19.35 27.48
CA ALA A 483 24.43 19.40 28.66
C ALA A 483 24.65 18.23 29.65
N ILE A 484 25.06 17.05 29.17
CA ILE A 484 25.26 15.85 30.00
C ILE A 484 26.66 15.86 30.63
N ALA A 485 27.66 16.36 29.92
CA ALA A 485 29.02 16.55 30.44
C ALA A 485 29.07 17.46 31.69
N ALA A 486 28.14 18.42 31.80
CA ALA A 486 28.00 19.28 32.98
C ALA A 486 27.28 18.60 34.16
N ALA A 487 26.45 17.59 33.90
CA ALA A 487 25.69 16.86 34.92
C ALA A 487 26.49 15.68 35.51
N THR A 488 27.32 15.00 34.72
CA THR A 488 28.21 13.91 35.20
C THR A 488 29.34 14.40 36.10
N LEU A 489 29.64 15.70 36.13
CA LEU A 489 30.60 16.28 37.09
C LEU A 489 30.02 16.46 38.51
N LYS A 490 28.73 16.17 38.75
CA LYS A 490 28.08 16.48 40.04
C LYS A 490 27.32 15.33 40.72
N HIS A 491 27.28 14.12 40.17
CA HIS A 491 26.58 13.01 40.82
C HIS A 491 27.36 11.69 40.74
N ASP A 492 28.12 11.39 41.79
CA ASP A 492 28.39 10.01 42.22
C ASP A 492 27.05 9.41 42.67
N VAL A 493 26.34 8.73 41.77
CA VAL A 493 25.27 7.80 42.15
C VAL A 493 25.63 6.41 41.62
N PRO A 494 25.83 5.41 42.49
CA PRO A 494 25.99 4.03 42.06
C PRO A 494 24.60 3.45 41.78
N ASP A 495 24.12 3.56 40.54
CA ASP A 495 22.87 2.90 40.12
C ASP A 495 23.13 1.71 39.16
N PRO A 496 22.46 0.56 39.35
CA PRO A 496 22.65 -0.69 38.62
C PRO A 496 21.97 -0.73 37.23
N ILE A 497 21.52 0.41 36.70
CA ILE A 497 20.86 0.51 35.40
C ILE A 497 21.85 1.13 34.44
N LEU A 498 22.22 0.42 33.37
CA LEU A 498 23.03 0.95 32.29
C LEU A 498 22.47 2.30 31.83
N THR A 499 23.32 3.33 31.82
CA THR A 499 22.93 4.58 31.19
C THR A 499 22.69 4.32 29.70
N PRO A 500 21.69 4.96 29.06
CA PRO A 500 21.37 4.73 27.65
C PRO A 500 22.56 4.98 26.72
N GLN A 501 23.53 5.79 27.16
CA GLN A 501 24.81 6.01 26.47
C GLN A 501 25.73 4.78 26.52
N GLN A 502 25.80 4.10 27.68
CA GLN A 502 26.56 2.86 27.80
C GLN A 502 25.94 1.72 26.99
N ASP A 503 24.61 1.59 26.99
CA ASP A 503 23.91 0.63 26.12
C ASP A 503 24.15 0.93 24.63
N ALA A 504 24.20 2.22 24.25
CA ALA A 504 24.51 2.63 22.89
C ALA A 504 25.94 2.27 22.47
N LEU A 505 26.92 2.44 23.37
CA LEU A 505 28.30 2.02 23.14
C LEU A 505 28.42 0.51 22.86
N PHE A 506 27.73 -0.34 23.63
CA PHE A 506 27.75 -1.78 23.40
C PHE A 506 27.06 -2.20 22.10
N CYS A 507 25.96 -1.53 21.77
CA CYS A 507 25.28 -1.75 20.50
C CYS A 507 26.17 -1.32 19.32
N LEU A 508 26.85 -0.18 19.43
CA LEU A 508 27.75 0.35 18.41
C LEU A 508 28.99 -0.55 18.21
N ASN A 509 29.59 -1.03 19.30
CA ASN A 509 30.69 -2.00 19.29
C ASN A 509 30.34 -3.25 18.45
N ASP A 510 29.20 -3.86 18.73
CA ASP A 510 28.75 -5.05 17.99
C ASP A 510 28.38 -4.73 16.53
N MET A 511 27.84 -3.54 16.24
CA MET A 511 27.58 -3.10 14.87
C MET A 511 28.86 -2.94 14.06
N TYR A 512 29.90 -2.29 14.60
CA TYR A 512 31.20 -2.16 13.92
C TYR A 512 31.88 -3.51 13.72
N SER A 513 31.85 -4.38 14.73
CA SER A 513 32.39 -5.73 14.62
C SER A 513 31.68 -6.55 13.53
N GLN A 514 30.34 -6.47 13.43
CA GLN A 514 29.59 -7.18 12.39
C GLN A 514 29.79 -6.61 10.98
N MET A 515 29.97 -5.29 10.86
CA MET A 515 30.33 -4.64 9.58
C MET A 515 31.80 -4.85 9.19
N LYS A 516 32.62 -5.38 10.11
CA LYS A 516 34.09 -5.54 9.98
C LYS A 516 34.84 -4.21 9.82
N GLU A 517 34.31 -3.15 10.43
CA GLU A 517 34.96 -1.83 10.47
C GLU A 517 35.91 -1.77 11.67
N GLU A 518 37.06 -2.43 11.54
CA GLU A 518 38.02 -2.64 12.65
C GLU A 518 38.66 -1.34 13.14
N ASP A 519 38.90 -0.37 12.25
CA ASP A 519 39.47 0.93 12.61
C ASP A 519 38.51 1.77 13.47
N LEU A 520 37.23 1.81 13.09
CA LEU A 520 36.19 2.51 13.86
C LEU A 520 35.93 1.82 15.20
N TRP A 521 35.96 0.49 15.20
CA TRP A 521 35.90 -0.32 16.41
C TRP A 521 37.07 -0.04 17.36
N ALA A 522 38.30 0.00 16.85
CA ALA A 522 39.48 0.32 17.64
C ALA A 522 39.40 1.74 18.20
N GLY A 523 39.00 2.71 17.36
CA GLY A 523 38.77 4.10 17.77
C GLY A 523 37.77 4.24 18.92
N LEU A 524 36.69 3.45 18.90
CA LEU A 524 35.68 3.42 19.96
C LEU A 524 36.27 2.97 21.30
N TRP A 525 37.08 1.91 21.31
CA TRP A 525 37.71 1.41 22.53
C TRP A 525 38.84 2.31 23.03
N GLN A 526 39.57 2.99 22.14
CA GLN A 526 40.58 3.98 22.58
C GLN A 526 39.96 5.14 23.37
N THR A 527 38.79 5.61 22.95
CA THR A 527 38.10 6.73 23.59
C THR A 527 37.31 6.30 24.84
N HIS A 528 36.66 5.14 24.80
CA HIS A 528 35.72 4.70 25.84
C HIS A 528 36.21 3.57 26.75
N ALA A 529 37.38 2.95 26.56
CA ALA A 529 37.88 1.95 27.49
C ALA A 529 38.28 2.57 28.85
N HIS A 530 37.98 1.84 29.93
CA HIS A 530 38.37 2.17 31.29
C HIS A 530 39.82 1.75 31.59
N TYR A 531 40.16 0.50 31.28
CA TYR A 531 41.51 -0.03 31.53
C TYR A 531 42.51 0.46 30.50
N HIS A 532 43.72 0.78 30.95
CA HIS A 532 44.80 1.17 30.05
C HIS A 532 45.28 -0.01 29.20
N GLU A 533 45.20 -1.22 29.76
CA GLU A 533 45.54 -2.49 29.12
C GLU A 533 44.64 -2.77 27.92
N THR A 534 43.33 -2.46 28.01
CA THR A 534 42.40 -2.56 26.88
C THR A 534 42.85 -1.65 25.74
N LYS A 535 43.25 -0.41 26.04
CA LYS A 535 43.73 0.54 25.04
C LYS A 535 45.01 0.03 24.37
N LEU A 536 45.95 -0.45 25.17
CA LEU A 536 47.22 -0.96 24.69
C LEU A 536 47.02 -2.22 23.82
N GLY A 537 46.21 -3.18 24.28
CA GLY A 537 45.87 -4.40 23.55
C GLY A 537 45.24 -4.11 22.19
N VAL A 538 44.24 -3.23 22.16
CA VAL A 538 43.58 -2.81 20.91
C VAL A 538 44.56 -2.10 19.96
N THR A 539 45.47 -1.26 20.47
CA THR A 539 46.49 -0.64 19.61
C THR A 539 47.45 -1.68 19.03
N TYR A 540 47.90 -2.66 19.82
CA TYR A 540 48.80 -3.71 19.32
C TYR A 540 48.12 -4.60 18.29
N GLU A 541 46.85 -4.93 18.49
CA GLU A 541 46.03 -5.68 17.53
C GLU A 541 45.91 -4.92 16.20
N GLN A 542 45.64 -3.61 16.24
CA GLN A 542 45.55 -2.78 15.03
C GLN A 542 46.87 -2.69 14.25
N HIS A 543 48.00 -2.71 14.95
CA HIS A 543 49.33 -2.69 14.32
C HIS A 543 49.84 -4.08 13.90
N GLY A 544 49.11 -5.15 14.23
CA GLY A 544 49.49 -6.54 13.90
C GLY A 544 50.46 -7.20 14.89
N PHE A 545 50.75 -6.59 16.04
CA PHE A 545 51.63 -7.14 17.07
C PHE A 545 50.87 -8.10 18.00
N MET A 546 50.48 -9.26 17.46
CA MET A 546 49.55 -10.19 18.12
C MET A 546 50.07 -10.79 19.44
N GLU A 547 51.37 -11.07 19.57
CA GLU A 547 51.97 -11.60 20.80
C GLU A 547 51.90 -10.59 21.96
N GLN A 548 52.16 -9.32 21.65
CA GLN A 548 52.08 -8.22 22.61
C GLN A 548 50.62 -7.91 22.98
N ALA A 549 49.70 -8.04 22.02
CA ALA A 549 48.26 -7.90 22.26
C ALA A 549 47.74 -8.98 23.22
N VAL A 550 48.12 -10.25 23.01
CA VAL A 550 47.77 -11.38 23.91
C VAL A 550 48.25 -11.11 25.33
N SER A 551 49.52 -10.73 25.50
CA SER A 551 50.09 -10.41 26.81
C SER A 551 49.38 -9.23 27.49
N ALA A 552 49.00 -8.19 26.73
CA ALA A 552 48.25 -7.05 27.25
C ALA A 552 46.83 -7.46 27.72
N TYR A 553 46.13 -8.32 26.96
CA TYR A 553 44.82 -8.82 27.34
C TYR A 553 44.87 -9.72 28.59
N GLU A 554 45.87 -10.60 28.72
CA GLU A 554 46.07 -11.44 29.92
C GLU A 554 46.38 -10.62 31.17
N LEU A 555 47.17 -9.55 31.02
CA LEU A 555 47.45 -8.61 32.10
C LEU A 555 46.18 -7.88 32.54
N GLY A 556 45.35 -7.44 31.59
CA GLY A 556 44.04 -6.83 31.85
C GLY A 556 43.10 -7.76 32.62
N MET A 557 42.96 -9.01 32.16
CA MET A 557 42.16 -10.05 32.84
C MET A 557 42.65 -10.30 34.28
N SER A 558 43.96 -10.42 34.48
CA SER A 558 44.55 -10.67 35.80
C SER A 558 44.27 -9.51 36.77
N LYS A 559 44.34 -8.26 36.29
CA LYS A 559 44.02 -7.07 37.09
C LYS A 559 42.55 -7.02 37.48
N MET A 560 41.65 -7.29 36.53
CA MET A 560 40.22 -7.35 36.83
C MET A 560 39.89 -8.46 37.84
N CYS A 561 40.49 -9.64 37.74
CA CYS A 561 40.32 -10.71 38.73
C CYS A 561 40.77 -10.31 40.13
N ALA A 562 41.90 -9.59 40.25
CA ALA A 562 42.37 -9.06 41.52
C ALA A 562 41.41 -7.99 42.10
N GLU A 563 40.81 -7.16 41.24
CA GLU A 563 39.84 -6.15 41.65
C GLU A 563 38.47 -6.75 42.01
N MET A 564 38.00 -7.77 41.29
CA MET A 564 36.79 -8.55 41.63
C MET A 564 36.86 -9.18 43.02
N ALA A 565 38.07 -9.57 43.47
CA ALA A 565 38.29 -10.13 44.79
C ALA A 565 38.10 -9.11 45.93
N VAL A 566 38.17 -7.81 45.62
CA VAL A 566 38.14 -6.71 46.60
C VAL A 566 36.85 -5.89 46.49
N ARG A 567 36.26 -5.77 45.29
CA ARG A 567 35.06 -4.97 45.02
C ARG A 567 34.17 -5.65 43.98
N THR A 568 32.86 -5.43 44.08
CA THR A 568 31.92 -5.77 42.99
C THR A 568 32.22 -4.90 41.76
N VAL A 569 32.61 -5.54 40.67
CA VAL A 569 33.02 -4.88 39.43
C VAL A 569 31.80 -4.32 38.68
N PRO A 570 31.82 -3.04 38.27
CA PRO A 570 30.79 -2.43 37.43
C PRO A 570 30.51 -3.24 36.15
N PHE A 571 29.26 -3.21 35.68
CA PHE A 571 28.85 -3.91 34.45
C PHE A 571 29.68 -3.52 33.20
N ARG A 572 30.19 -2.27 33.15
CA ARG A 572 31.06 -1.78 32.06
C ARG A 572 32.33 -2.62 31.92
N ASP A 573 32.92 -2.99 33.05
CA ASP A 573 34.19 -3.69 33.09
C ASP A 573 34.00 -5.18 32.71
N ASN A 574 32.80 -5.74 32.96
CA ASN A 574 32.42 -7.06 32.44
C ASN A 574 32.35 -7.11 30.89
N ALA A 575 32.02 -5.98 30.25
CA ALA A 575 32.00 -5.93 28.80
C ALA A 575 33.40 -5.82 28.20
N GLU A 576 34.33 -5.12 28.87
CA GLU A 576 35.76 -5.15 28.52
C GLU A 576 36.34 -6.56 28.69
N ALA A 577 35.97 -7.28 29.75
CA ALA A 577 36.35 -8.68 29.94
C ALA A 577 35.94 -9.57 28.77
N LYS A 578 34.70 -9.42 28.29
CA LYS A 578 34.20 -10.17 27.12
C LYS A 578 34.97 -9.84 25.84
N VAL A 579 35.40 -8.58 25.68
CA VAL A 579 36.27 -8.18 24.56
C VAL A 579 37.63 -8.86 24.69
N TRP A 580 38.25 -8.83 25.88
CA TRP A 580 39.53 -9.48 26.11
C TRP A 580 39.46 -10.98 25.78
N GLU A 581 38.42 -11.70 26.24
CA GLU A 581 38.27 -13.12 25.93
C GLU A 581 38.16 -13.39 24.42
N LEU A 582 37.30 -12.65 23.72
CA LEU A 582 37.08 -12.83 22.28
C LEU A 582 38.33 -12.48 21.46
N HIS A 583 39.00 -11.37 21.80
CA HIS A 583 40.18 -10.90 21.08
C HIS A 583 41.45 -11.68 21.45
N TRP A 584 41.56 -12.19 22.67
CA TRP A 584 42.59 -13.17 23.05
C TRP A 584 42.44 -14.45 22.22
N ILE A 585 41.22 -15.00 22.10
CA ILE A 585 40.94 -16.17 21.24
C ILE A 585 41.27 -15.85 19.77
N ARG A 586 40.96 -14.64 19.30
CA ARG A 586 41.28 -14.23 17.93
C ARG A 586 42.80 -14.18 17.71
N CYS A 587 43.54 -13.47 18.56
CA CYS A 587 44.98 -13.30 18.42
C CYS A 587 45.73 -14.63 18.55
N THR A 588 45.32 -15.50 19.48
CA THR A 588 45.92 -16.85 19.64
C THR A 588 45.66 -17.75 18.43
N LYS A 589 44.49 -17.65 17.78
CA LYS A 589 44.23 -18.31 16.50
C LYS A 589 45.13 -17.78 15.38
N GLU A 590 45.30 -16.46 15.29
CA GLU A 590 46.19 -15.84 14.30
C GLU A 590 47.67 -16.22 14.52
N LEU A 591 48.07 -16.44 15.78
CA LEU A 591 49.39 -16.98 16.17
C LEU A 591 49.52 -18.51 15.99
N ASN A 592 48.49 -19.20 15.47
CA ASN A 592 48.44 -20.66 15.30
C ASN A 592 48.61 -21.49 16.59
N GLN A 593 48.28 -20.93 17.76
CA GLN A 593 48.38 -21.60 19.05
C GLN A 593 47.12 -22.42 19.37
N TRP A 594 46.79 -23.37 18.51
CA TRP A 594 45.54 -24.15 18.59
C TRP A 594 45.42 -25.05 19.83
N GLU A 595 46.53 -25.34 20.51
CA GLU A 595 46.53 -26.12 21.75
C GLU A 595 45.98 -25.35 22.94
N MET A 596 46.10 -24.02 22.94
CA MET A 596 45.60 -23.15 24.01
C MET A 596 44.12 -22.76 23.84
N VAL A 597 43.55 -22.99 22.64
CA VAL A 597 42.20 -22.56 22.26
C VAL A 597 41.17 -23.71 22.34
N LYS A 598 41.63 -24.95 22.54
CA LYS A 598 40.76 -26.13 22.77
C LYS A 598 40.22 -26.14 24.20
#